data_AF-A0AAP2GL86-F1
#
_entry.id   AF-A0AAP2GL86-F1
#
_cell.length_a   1.000
_cell.length_b   1.000
_cell.length_c   1.000
_cell.angle_alpha   90.00
_cell.angle_beta   90.00
_cell.angle_gamma   90.00
#
_symmetry.space_group_name_H-M   'P 1'
#
loop_
_entity.id
_entity.type
_entity.pdbx_description
1 polymer ?
#
loop_
_entity_poly.entity_id
_entity_poly.type
_entity_poly.pdbx_seq_one_letter_code
_entity_poly.pdbx_strand_id
1 'polypeptide(L)'
;MDAYLGEIRIFSGNYAPAGWMLCAGQTLQVSEYQALFAVIGDMYGGDGSSTFMLPDLRGRTVVGLGQGPNLTNRTIGEKDGEEAVTLDNTEIPAHAHSIPQPQVTVTSAGTASADLYAYNGNANSKPITTGSSLAVINDGARSPALYNTVNTSNAPNVKLNSASIQNITVPAIQVNVAMPATTGVIGASNAHDNMMPYIVLTYIICVSGYFPSKQ
;
A
#
# COMPACT_ATOMS: atom_id res chain seq x y z
N MET A 1 21.86 -19.86 -51.08
CA MET A 1 20.92 -19.78 -49.95
C MET A 1 20.08 -18.56 -50.25
N ASP A 2 18.80 -18.74 -50.56
CA ASP A 2 17.97 -17.67 -51.11
C ASP A 2 17.29 -16.94 -49.95
N ALA A 3 17.96 -15.89 -49.47
CA ALA A 3 17.46 -14.99 -48.45
C ALA A 3 17.87 -13.56 -48.82
N TYR A 4 17.04 -12.59 -48.44
CA TYR A 4 17.38 -11.18 -48.62
C TYR A 4 18.23 -10.66 -47.47
N LEU A 5 19.15 -9.74 -47.75
CA LEU A 5 19.87 -9.01 -46.69
C LEU A 5 18.87 -8.31 -45.77
N GLY A 6 19.07 -8.46 -44.46
CA GLY A 6 18.17 -7.91 -43.44
C GLY A 6 16.94 -8.77 -43.13
N GLU A 7 16.74 -9.89 -43.84
CA GLU A 7 15.66 -10.83 -43.53
C GLU A 7 15.86 -11.47 -42.16
N ILE A 8 14.80 -11.47 -41.34
CA ILE A 8 14.79 -12.09 -40.02
C ILE A 8 13.98 -13.38 -40.07
N ARG A 9 14.52 -14.45 -39.47
CA ARG A 9 13.83 -15.74 -39.30
C ARG A 9 13.86 -16.19 -37.86
N ILE A 10 12.81 -16.90 -37.47
CA ILE A 10 12.80 -17.71 -36.24
C ILE A 10 13.62 -18.97 -36.52
N PHE A 11 14.52 -19.30 -35.61
CA PHE A 11 15.41 -20.44 -35.69
C PHE A 11 15.41 -21.22 -34.37
N SER A 12 15.40 -22.55 -34.46
CA SER A 12 15.35 -23.43 -33.28
C SER A 12 16.73 -23.75 -32.70
N GLY A 13 17.81 -23.41 -33.42
CA GLY A 13 19.19 -23.59 -32.92
C GLY A 13 19.63 -22.45 -32.01
N ASN A 14 20.66 -22.71 -31.20
CA ASN A 14 21.26 -21.74 -30.29
C ASN A 14 22.48 -20.99 -30.86
N TYR A 15 22.72 -21.11 -32.17
CA TYR A 15 23.81 -20.48 -32.91
C TYR A 15 23.28 -19.88 -34.22
N ALA A 16 24.04 -18.97 -34.83
CA ALA A 16 23.73 -18.48 -36.17
C ALA A 16 24.48 -19.31 -37.24
N PRO A 17 23.80 -19.86 -38.25
CA PRO A 17 24.45 -20.49 -39.40
C PRO A 17 25.33 -19.51 -40.19
N ALA A 18 26.22 -20.02 -41.04
CA ALA A 18 27.03 -19.18 -41.92
C ALA A 18 26.16 -18.25 -42.78
N GLY A 19 26.52 -16.97 -42.85
CA GLY A 19 25.74 -15.93 -43.53
C GLY A 19 24.60 -15.33 -42.70
N TRP A 20 24.44 -15.76 -41.45
CA TRP A 20 23.46 -15.25 -40.50
C TRP A 20 24.14 -14.77 -39.21
N MET A 21 23.46 -13.88 -38.48
CA MET A 21 23.84 -13.46 -37.13
C MET A 21 22.63 -13.52 -36.19
N LEU A 22 22.86 -13.64 -34.89
CA LEU A 22 21.78 -13.59 -33.89
C LEU A 22 21.27 -12.15 -33.75
N CYS A 23 19.95 -11.97 -33.64
CA CYS A 23 19.32 -10.69 -33.28
C CYS A 23 19.49 -10.39 -31.79
N ALA A 24 20.73 -10.15 -31.37
CA ALA A 24 21.15 -9.94 -29.98
C ALA A 24 21.76 -8.54 -29.74
N GLY A 25 21.47 -7.55 -30.58
CA GLY A 25 21.95 -6.18 -30.39
C GLY A 25 23.44 -5.96 -30.68
N GLN A 26 24.03 -6.79 -31.54
CA GLN A 26 25.46 -6.71 -31.85
C GLN A 26 25.78 -5.42 -32.64
N THR A 27 26.88 -4.75 -32.29
CA THR A 27 27.41 -3.62 -33.07
C THR A 27 28.29 -4.13 -34.20
N LEU A 28 28.02 -3.66 -35.42
CA LEU A 28 28.74 -4.01 -36.64
C LEU A 28 29.40 -2.77 -37.26
N GLN A 29 30.51 -2.98 -37.96
CA GLN A 29 31.17 -1.93 -38.73
C GLN A 29 30.50 -1.74 -40.08
N VAL A 30 30.17 -0.50 -40.43
CA VAL A 30 29.59 -0.13 -41.73
C VAL A 30 30.54 -0.53 -42.86
N SER A 31 31.85 -0.39 -42.65
CA SER A 31 32.88 -0.72 -43.65
C SER A 31 32.92 -2.21 -44.02
N GLU A 32 32.50 -3.10 -43.12
CA GLU A 32 32.49 -4.55 -43.34
C GLU A 32 31.13 -5.04 -43.87
N TYR A 33 30.03 -4.44 -43.40
CA TYR A 33 28.66 -4.87 -43.73
C TYR A 33 27.89 -3.79 -44.49
N GLN A 34 28.54 -3.16 -45.48
CA GLN A 34 27.97 -2.04 -46.26
C GLN A 34 26.61 -2.36 -46.87
N ALA A 35 26.46 -3.57 -47.44
CA ALA A 35 25.22 -3.99 -48.08
C ALA A 35 24.07 -4.17 -47.07
N LEU A 36 24.36 -4.66 -45.87
CA LEU A 36 23.36 -4.78 -44.81
C LEU A 36 22.99 -3.40 -44.25
N PHE A 37 23.99 -2.53 -44.02
CA PHE A 37 23.76 -1.16 -43.57
C PHE A 37 22.89 -0.37 -44.55
N ALA A 38 23.08 -0.55 -45.86
CA ALA A 38 22.22 0.08 -46.86
C ALA A 38 20.75 -0.37 -46.80
N VAL A 39 20.45 -1.51 -46.18
CA VAL A 39 19.08 -2.01 -45.97
C VAL A 39 18.49 -1.53 -44.65
N ILE A 40 19.20 -1.75 -43.53
CA ILE A 40 18.64 -1.53 -42.18
C ILE A 40 19.11 -0.23 -41.51
N GLY A 41 20.12 0.45 -42.05
CA GLY A 41 20.69 1.67 -41.49
C GLY A 41 21.14 1.50 -40.04
N ASP A 42 20.95 2.56 -39.26
CA ASP A 42 21.21 2.68 -37.83
C ASP A 42 19.91 2.58 -36.99
N MET A 43 18.83 2.02 -37.55
CA MET A 43 17.51 1.94 -36.92
C MET A 43 17.50 1.28 -35.53
N TYR A 44 18.51 0.45 -35.23
CA TYR A 44 18.63 -0.26 -33.95
C TYR A 44 19.78 0.26 -33.07
N GLY A 45 20.42 1.37 -33.47
CA GLY A 45 21.55 2.01 -32.79
C GLY A 45 22.84 2.03 -33.62
N GLY A 46 23.90 2.55 -33.01
CA GLY A 46 25.16 2.89 -33.67
C GLY A 46 25.31 4.38 -33.92
N ASP A 47 26.39 4.78 -34.60
CA ASP A 47 26.66 6.18 -34.94
C ASP A 47 26.22 6.56 -36.37
N GLY A 48 25.70 5.59 -37.14
CA GLY A 48 25.20 5.78 -38.50
C GLY A 48 26.27 6.12 -39.54
N SER A 49 27.55 6.12 -39.16
CA SER A 49 28.68 6.49 -40.03
C SER A 49 29.74 5.40 -40.08
N SER A 50 30.27 5.01 -38.93
CA SER A 50 31.24 3.92 -38.77
C SER A 50 30.58 2.64 -38.28
N THR A 51 29.52 2.76 -37.46
CA THR A 51 28.88 1.64 -36.80
C THR A 51 27.36 1.68 -36.90
N PHE A 52 26.77 0.50 -36.90
CA PHE A 52 25.33 0.28 -36.77
C PHE A 52 25.08 -0.95 -35.90
N MET A 53 23.85 -1.14 -35.43
CA MET A 53 23.49 -2.26 -34.58
C MET A 53 22.46 -3.17 -35.25
N LEU A 54 22.54 -4.47 -34.93
CA LEU A 54 21.47 -5.42 -35.22
C LEU A 54 20.31 -5.24 -34.22
N PRO A 55 19.09 -5.71 -34.54
CA PRO A 55 18.01 -5.78 -33.58
C PRO A 55 18.39 -6.59 -32.33
N ASP A 56 17.86 -6.20 -31.16
CA ASP A 56 17.94 -7.01 -29.94
C ASP A 56 16.55 -7.55 -29.58
N LEU A 57 16.28 -8.79 -30.00
CA LEU A 57 14.99 -9.44 -29.82
C LEU A 57 14.93 -10.34 -28.57
N ARG A 58 15.96 -10.31 -27.72
CA ARG A 58 15.93 -11.04 -26.44
C ARG A 58 14.93 -10.38 -25.50
N GLY A 59 14.02 -11.17 -24.93
CA GLY A 59 12.94 -10.67 -24.05
C GLY A 59 11.86 -9.87 -24.78
N ARG A 60 11.82 -9.90 -26.12
CA ARG A 60 10.89 -9.07 -26.91
C ARG A 60 10.09 -9.88 -27.90
N THR A 61 8.84 -9.48 -28.09
CA THR A 61 7.98 -9.96 -29.17
C THR A 61 8.02 -8.97 -30.32
N VAL A 62 8.06 -9.49 -31.55
CA VAL A 62 8.04 -8.65 -32.76
C VAL A 62 6.60 -8.22 -33.05
N VAL A 63 6.41 -6.92 -33.31
CA VAL A 63 5.12 -6.33 -33.71
C VAL A 63 5.25 -5.63 -35.06
N GLY A 64 4.13 -5.53 -35.79
CA GLY A 64 4.10 -4.84 -37.09
C GLY A 64 4.28 -3.31 -36.93
N LEU A 65 4.95 -2.70 -37.92
CA LEU A 65 5.17 -1.25 -37.95
C LEU A 65 3.90 -0.49 -38.34
N GLY A 66 3.84 0.79 -37.94
CA GLY A 66 2.86 1.76 -38.40
C GLY A 66 1.65 1.93 -37.50
N GLN A 67 0.64 2.62 -38.05
CA GLN A 67 -0.62 2.94 -37.39
C GLN A 67 -1.76 2.27 -38.14
N GLY A 68 -2.56 1.46 -37.45
CA GLY A 68 -3.84 0.95 -37.94
C GLY A 68 -5.03 1.66 -37.29
N PRO A 69 -6.27 1.48 -37.80
CA PRO A 69 -7.46 1.99 -37.14
C PRO A 69 -7.52 1.54 -35.68
N ASN A 70 -7.60 2.49 -34.75
CA ASN A 70 -7.58 2.26 -33.30
C ASN A 70 -6.29 1.61 -32.75
N LEU A 71 -5.17 1.65 -33.49
CA LEU A 71 -3.87 1.22 -32.99
C LEU A 71 -2.98 2.42 -32.67
N THR A 72 -2.11 2.25 -31.68
CA THR A 72 -1.00 3.17 -31.43
C THR A 72 -0.02 3.12 -32.59
N ASN A 73 0.54 4.26 -32.98
CA ASN A 73 1.59 4.29 -33.99
C ASN A 73 2.87 3.61 -33.47
N ARG A 74 3.45 2.70 -34.26
CA ARG A 74 4.70 2.00 -33.95
C ARG A 74 5.78 2.33 -34.96
N THR A 75 6.93 2.80 -34.49
CA THR A 75 8.07 3.13 -35.33
C THR A 75 9.09 1.99 -35.36
N ILE A 76 9.83 1.85 -36.47
CA ILE A 76 10.84 0.80 -36.58
C ILE A 76 11.97 1.04 -35.57
N GLY A 77 12.43 -0.03 -34.90
CA GLY A 77 13.46 0.06 -33.87
C GLY A 77 12.97 0.52 -32.49
N GLU A 78 11.71 0.94 -32.37
CA GLU A 78 11.08 1.29 -31.10
C GLU A 78 11.07 0.08 -30.14
N LYS A 79 11.40 0.34 -28.87
CA LYS A 79 11.34 -0.65 -27.79
C LYS A 79 10.26 -0.18 -26.82
N ASP A 80 9.19 -0.95 -26.71
CA ASP A 80 8.07 -0.67 -25.82
C ASP A 80 7.60 -1.96 -25.13
N GLY A 81 6.81 -1.79 -24.07
CA GLY A 81 6.30 -2.86 -23.22
C GLY A 81 7.18 -3.16 -22.00
N GLU A 82 6.60 -3.89 -21.05
CA GLU A 82 7.24 -4.29 -19.79
C GLU A 82 7.05 -5.80 -19.57
N GLU A 83 8.11 -6.50 -19.16
CA GLU A 83 8.05 -7.93 -18.80
C GLU A 83 7.32 -8.14 -17.45
N ALA A 84 7.42 -7.16 -16.53
CA ALA A 84 6.74 -7.18 -15.25
C ALA A 84 6.17 -5.79 -14.94
N VAL A 85 4.91 -5.74 -14.51
CA VAL A 85 4.20 -4.50 -14.17
C VAL A 85 4.02 -4.45 -12.65
N THR A 86 4.41 -3.34 -12.03
CA THR A 86 4.14 -3.08 -10.61
C THR A 86 2.83 -2.34 -10.50
N LEU A 87 1.84 -2.97 -9.85
CA LEU A 87 0.53 -2.32 -9.65
C LEU A 87 0.63 -1.31 -8.50
N ASP A 88 0.64 -0.04 -8.86
CA ASP A 88 0.53 1.04 -7.89
C ASP A 88 -0.93 1.25 -7.46
N ASN A 89 -1.14 1.89 -6.30
CA ASN A 89 -2.49 2.22 -5.82
C ASN A 89 -3.32 3.03 -6.81
N THR A 90 -2.68 3.75 -7.75
CA THR A 90 -3.33 4.50 -8.83
C THR A 90 -3.83 3.63 -9.97
N GLU A 91 -3.31 2.41 -10.12
CA GLU A 91 -3.64 1.46 -11.18
C GLU A 91 -4.71 0.46 -10.74
N ILE A 92 -5.05 0.43 -9.45
CA ILE A 92 -6.19 -0.30 -8.91
C ILE A 92 -7.39 0.66 -8.79
N PRO A 93 -8.58 0.31 -9.30
CA PRO A 93 -9.77 1.13 -9.12
C PRO A 93 -10.00 1.50 -7.65
N ALA A 94 -10.34 2.76 -7.40
CA ALA A 94 -10.67 3.24 -6.06
C ALA A 94 -11.83 2.40 -5.47
N HIS A 95 -11.53 1.68 -4.40
CA HIS A 95 -12.49 0.84 -3.70
C HIS A 95 -12.33 1.03 -2.19
N ALA A 96 -13.43 0.86 -1.46
CA ALA A 96 -13.45 0.90 -0.01
C ALA A 96 -14.38 -0.20 0.50
N HIS A 97 -13.99 -0.86 1.59
CA HIS A 97 -14.86 -1.77 2.31
C HIS A 97 -15.54 -1.01 3.44
N SER A 98 -16.88 -0.97 3.41
CA SER A 98 -17.67 -0.44 4.51
C SER A 98 -17.68 -1.44 5.65
N ILE A 99 -17.44 -0.99 6.87
CA ILE A 99 -17.66 -1.79 8.08
C ILE A 99 -19.10 -1.53 8.52
N PRO A 100 -20.05 -2.47 8.31
CA PRO A 100 -21.48 -2.17 8.45
C PRO A 100 -21.90 -1.87 9.89
N GLN A 101 -21.15 -2.38 10.88
CA GLN A 101 -21.34 -2.12 12.30
C GLN A 101 -20.00 -2.33 13.05
N PRO A 102 -19.23 -1.27 13.32
CA PRO A 102 -18.17 -1.35 14.33
C PRO A 102 -18.81 -1.53 15.71
N GLN A 103 -19.16 -2.76 16.08
CA GLN A 103 -19.74 -3.04 17.38
C GLN A 103 -18.63 -3.01 18.44
N VAL A 104 -18.56 -1.90 19.18
CA VAL A 104 -17.80 -1.83 20.42
C VAL A 104 -18.72 -2.25 21.55
N THR A 105 -18.59 -3.50 22.00
CA THR A 105 -19.27 -3.94 23.23
C THR A 105 -18.49 -3.44 24.44
N VAL A 106 -18.94 -2.34 25.07
CA VAL A 106 -18.42 -1.87 26.35
C VAL A 106 -19.10 -2.69 27.46
N THR A 107 -18.44 -3.73 27.95
CA THR A 107 -18.97 -4.64 28.99
C THR A 107 -18.90 -4.07 30.40
N SER A 108 -18.27 -2.91 30.61
CA SER A 108 -18.27 -2.21 31.90
C SER A 108 -18.07 -0.71 31.67
N ALA A 109 -19.15 0.07 31.72
CA ALA A 109 -19.01 1.50 31.96
C ALA A 109 -18.28 1.67 33.30
N GLY A 110 -17.17 2.40 33.33
CA GLY A 110 -16.34 2.55 34.52
C GLY A 110 -17.14 2.99 35.74
N THR A 111 -16.74 2.53 36.92
CA THR A 111 -17.29 3.03 38.18
C THR A 111 -16.82 4.47 38.43
N ALA A 112 -17.71 5.45 38.32
CA ALA A 112 -17.44 6.79 38.85
C ALA A 112 -17.75 6.82 40.35
N SER A 113 -16.74 7.07 41.17
CA SER A 113 -16.89 7.27 42.62
C SER A 113 -16.73 8.75 42.94
N ALA A 114 -17.72 9.35 43.61
CA ALA A 114 -17.63 10.71 44.13
C ALA A 114 -17.62 10.65 45.66
N ASP A 115 -16.56 11.17 46.26
CA ASP A 115 -16.50 11.35 47.71
C ASP A 115 -17.23 12.65 48.07
N LEU A 116 -18.24 12.57 48.93
CA LEU A 116 -18.87 13.76 49.52
C LEU A 116 -18.22 14.06 50.87
N TYR A 117 -17.94 15.35 51.10
CA TYR A 117 -17.38 15.86 52.34
C TYR A 117 -18.41 16.71 53.08
N ALA A 118 -18.44 16.60 54.42
CA ALA A 118 -19.25 17.48 55.25
C ALA A 118 -18.58 18.88 55.37
N TYR A 119 -19.30 19.96 55.05
CA TYR A 119 -18.82 21.34 55.21
C TYR A 119 -19.16 21.88 56.60
N ASN A 120 -18.17 22.44 57.32
CA ASN A 120 -18.28 22.89 58.71
C ASN A 120 -18.97 24.27 58.89
N GLY A 121 -19.82 24.68 57.96
CA GLY A 121 -20.33 26.06 57.92
C GLY A 121 -21.54 26.36 58.80
N ASN A 122 -22.44 25.39 59.04
CA ASN A 122 -23.80 25.71 59.53
C ASN A 122 -24.48 24.59 60.36
N ALA A 123 -23.76 23.87 61.23
CA ALA A 123 -24.39 22.87 62.11
C ALA A 123 -25.15 23.57 63.26
N ASN A 124 -26.47 23.73 63.16
CA ASN A 124 -27.30 24.37 64.18
C ASN A 124 -27.94 23.35 65.15
N SER A 125 -28.11 23.82 66.39
CA SER A 125 -28.33 23.08 67.64
C SER A 125 -29.67 22.33 67.75
N LYS A 126 -29.83 21.18 67.09
CA LYS A 126 -30.91 20.21 67.37
C LYS A 126 -30.40 19.00 68.17
N PRO A 127 -31.15 18.50 69.18
CA PRO A 127 -30.76 17.31 69.92
C PRO A 127 -30.80 16.06 69.03
N ILE A 128 -29.73 15.28 69.04
CA ILE A 128 -29.53 14.07 68.25
C ILE A 128 -30.25 12.90 68.94
N THR A 129 -31.14 12.19 68.25
CA THR A 129 -31.73 10.92 68.73
C THR A 129 -30.88 9.72 68.28
N THR A 130 -30.87 8.67 69.10
CA THR A 130 -30.20 7.39 68.85
C THR A 130 -30.46 6.89 67.42
N GLY A 131 -29.40 6.70 66.64
CA GLY A 131 -29.46 6.25 65.24
C GLY A 131 -29.23 7.33 64.19
N SER A 132 -29.05 8.60 64.58
CA SER A 132 -28.79 9.70 63.65
C SER A 132 -27.28 9.89 63.41
N SER A 133 -26.74 9.45 62.27
CA SER A 133 -25.34 9.71 61.86
C SER A 133 -25.20 10.01 60.38
N LEU A 134 -24.45 11.05 60.00
CA LEU A 134 -24.08 11.35 58.60
C LEU A 134 -22.74 10.70 58.19
N ALA A 135 -21.86 10.42 59.15
CA ALA A 135 -20.63 9.63 58.96
C ALA A 135 -20.37 8.78 60.22
N VAL A 136 -19.94 7.53 60.03
CA VAL A 136 -19.53 6.64 61.13
C VAL A 136 -18.01 6.49 61.06
N ILE A 137 -17.32 6.71 62.17
CA ILE A 137 -15.89 6.46 62.28
C ILE A 137 -15.70 4.94 62.38
N ASN A 138 -14.85 4.35 61.55
CA ASN A 138 -14.38 2.98 61.78
C ASN A 138 -13.32 2.99 62.89
N ASP A 139 -13.69 3.40 64.11
CA ASP A 139 -12.84 3.34 65.31
C ASP A 139 -13.39 2.41 66.39
N GLY A 140 -14.50 1.72 66.12
CA GLY A 140 -15.12 0.77 67.04
C GLY A 140 -15.99 1.40 68.14
N ALA A 141 -16.12 2.73 68.21
CA ALA A 141 -17.00 3.41 69.16
C ALA A 141 -18.35 3.76 68.50
N ARG A 142 -19.42 3.07 68.89
CA ARG A 142 -20.80 3.28 68.38
C ARG A 142 -21.50 4.47 69.05
N SER A 143 -20.87 5.64 69.10
CA SER A 143 -21.51 6.88 69.55
C SER A 143 -22.02 7.67 68.34
N PRO A 144 -23.33 7.87 68.16
CA PRO A 144 -23.87 8.59 67.01
C PRO A 144 -23.53 10.07 67.13
N ALA A 145 -22.53 10.52 66.38
CA ALA A 145 -22.22 11.93 66.19
C ALA A 145 -22.64 12.35 64.77
N LEU A 146 -23.34 13.48 64.65
CA LEU A 146 -23.68 14.05 63.34
C LEU A 146 -22.42 14.48 62.56
N TYR A 147 -21.35 14.82 63.28
CA TYR A 147 -20.04 15.17 62.74
C TYR A 147 -18.96 14.44 63.54
N ASN A 148 -17.90 14.08 62.84
CA ASN A 148 -16.73 13.46 63.41
C ASN A 148 -16.08 14.37 64.45
N THR A 149 -15.96 13.93 65.70
CA THR A 149 -15.20 14.63 66.75
C THR A 149 -13.74 14.18 66.79
N VAL A 150 -13.10 13.85 65.65
CA VAL A 150 -11.63 13.66 65.68
C VAL A 150 -11.05 14.94 66.23
N ASN A 151 -10.36 14.78 67.35
CA ASN A 151 -9.72 15.82 68.11
C ASN A 151 -8.43 16.26 67.41
N THR A 152 -8.52 16.62 66.13
CA THR A 152 -7.44 17.19 65.32
C THR A 152 -8.04 18.33 64.51
N SER A 153 -7.87 19.56 65.02
CA SER A 153 -8.42 20.82 64.51
C SER A 153 -8.05 21.21 63.06
N ASN A 154 -7.52 20.30 62.23
CA ASN A 154 -6.86 20.66 60.97
C ASN A 154 -7.19 19.77 59.75
N ALA A 155 -8.19 18.89 59.78
CA ALA A 155 -8.61 18.15 58.58
C ALA A 155 -10.02 18.59 58.12
N PRO A 156 -10.16 19.63 57.28
CA PRO A 156 -11.45 20.19 56.88
C PRO A 156 -12.33 19.30 55.98
N ASN A 157 -12.01 18.00 55.84
CA ASN A 157 -12.60 17.15 54.81
C ASN A 157 -12.73 15.70 55.32
N VAL A 158 -13.80 15.39 56.06
CA VAL A 158 -14.15 14.01 56.43
C VAL A 158 -15.07 13.41 55.36
N LYS A 159 -14.68 12.27 54.79
CA LYS A 159 -15.51 11.53 53.81
C LYS A 159 -16.75 10.96 54.49
N LEU A 160 -17.93 11.16 53.87
CA LEU A 160 -19.17 10.52 54.31
C LEU A 160 -19.15 9.01 54.02
N ASN A 161 -19.92 8.22 54.78
CA ASN A 161 -20.03 6.78 54.58
C ASN A 161 -20.73 6.48 53.24
N SER A 162 -20.14 5.66 52.38
CA SER A 162 -20.72 5.27 51.08
C SER A 162 -22.11 4.63 51.19
N ALA A 163 -22.42 3.93 52.28
CA ALA A 163 -23.75 3.35 52.52
C ALA A 163 -24.84 4.38 52.83
N SER A 164 -24.47 5.59 53.26
CA SER A 164 -25.38 6.69 53.57
C SER A 164 -25.63 7.62 52.38
N ILE A 165 -24.84 7.47 51.32
CA ILE A 165 -24.91 8.30 50.12
C ILE A 165 -25.82 7.60 49.11
N GLN A 166 -27.08 8.02 49.04
CA GLN A 166 -28.07 7.51 48.09
C GLN A 166 -28.37 8.57 47.01
N ASN A 167 -28.76 8.12 45.81
CA ASN A 167 -29.20 8.98 44.69
C ASN A 167 -28.15 9.93 44.07
N ILE A 168 -26.85 9.58 44.09
CA ILE A 168 -25.88 10.29 43.22
C ILE A 168 -26.22 9.96 41.76
N THR A 169 -26.62 10.98 41.01
CA THR A 169 -26.71 10.90 39.55
C THR A 169 -25.39 11.41 38.98
N VAL A 170 -24.54 10.50 38.51
CA VAL A 170 -23.41 10.90 37.66
C VAL A 170 -23.97 11.06 36.25
N PRO A 171 -23.83 12.25 35.61
CA PRO A 171 -24.22 12.40 34.21
C PRO A 171 -23.47 11.37 33.36
N ALA A 172 -24.10 10.90 32.28
CA ALA A 172 -23.59 9.81 31.45
C ALA A 172 -22.09 9.95 31.16
N ILE A 173 -21.30 8.90 31.46
CA ILE A 173 -19.90 8.83 31.05
C ILE A 173 -19.90 8.63 29.52
N GLN A 174 -19.53 9.67 28.78
CA GLN A 174 -19.34 9.54 27.33
C GLN A 174 -18.00 8.86 27.05
N VAL A 175 -18.05 7.67 26.45
CA VAL A 175 -16.87 6.97 25.93
C VAL A 175 -16.85 7.14 24.42
N ASN A 176 -16.04 8.07 23.93
CA ASN A 176 -15.81 8.25 22.50
C ASN A 176 -14.79 7.21 22.01
N VAL A 177 -15.28 6.15 21.35
CA VAL A 177 -14.39 5.20 20.65
C VAL A 177 -14.36 5.56 19.17
N ALA A 178 -13.26 6.14 18.72
CA ALA A 178 -13.04 6.37 17.30
C ALA A 178 -12.66 5.04 16.63
N MET A 179 -13.46 4.63 15.65
CA MET A 179 -13.11 3.54 14.74
C MET A 179 -13.12 4.07 13.30
N PRO A 180 -12.14 3.68 12.46
CA PRO A 180 -12.18 4.01 11.04
C PRO A 180 -13.41 3.34 10.39
N ALA A 181 -14.17 4.11 9.61
CA ALA A 181 -15.38 3.62 8.92
C ALA A 181 -15.07 2.68 7.74
N THR A 182 -13.80 2.66 7.30
CA THR A 182 -13.31 1.85 6.19
C THR A 182 -11.97 1.23 6.55
N THR A 183 -11.67 0.07 5.98
CA THR A 183 -10.28 -0.42 5.94
C THR A 183 -9.48 0.51 5.01
N GLY A 184 -8.23 0.83 5.35
CA GLY A 184 -7.33 1.53 4.43
C GLY A 184 -7.16 0.78 3.12
N VAL A 185 -6.57 1.42 2.11
CA VAL A 185 -6.26 0.74 0.83
C VAL A 185 -5.22 -0.35 1.10
N ILE A 186 -5.52 -1.60 0.74
CA ILE A 186 -4.61 -2.74 0.88
C ILE A 186 -4.13 -3.14 -0.52
N GLY A 187 -2.81 -3.12 -0.71
CA GLY A 187 -2.12 -3.51 -1.93
C GLY A 187 -0.62 -3.33 -1.66
N ALA A 188 0.17 -4.39 -1.79
CA ALA A 188 1.57 -4.35 -1.40
C ALA A 188 2.49 -3.71 -2.47
N SER A 189 1.92 -3.13 -3.54
CA SER A 189 2.65 -2.68 -4.74
C SER A 189 3.69 -3.71 -5.20
N ASN A 190 3.30 -4.99 -5.21
CA ASN A 190 4.17 -6.05 -5.70
C ASN A 190 4.05 -6.12 -7.22
N ALA A 191 5.19 -6.27 -7.89
CA ALA A 191 5.22 -6.58 -9.31
C ALA A 191 4.55 -7.93 -9.59
N HIS A 192 3.83 -8.01 -10.69
CA HIS A 192 3.35 -9.26 -11.26
C HIS A 192 3.93 -9.46 -12.66
N ASP A 193 4.18 -10.71 -13.01
CA ASP A 193 4.64 -11.08 -14.34
C ASP A 193 3.52 -10.79 -15.34
N ASN A 194 3.86 -10.06 -16.40
CA ASN A 194 2.94 -9.67 -17.46
C ASN A 194 3.19 -10.49 -18.74
N MET A 195 4.13 -11.44 -18.72
CA MET A 195 4.41 -12.29 -19.87
C MET A 195 3.36 -13.40 -20.03
N MET A 196 2.79 -13.51 -21.23
CA MET A 196 2.04 -14.69 -21.64
C MET A 196 2.94 -15.92 -21.64
N PRO A 197 2.43 -17.16 -21.43
CA PRO A 197 3.24 -18.36 -21.56
C PRO A 197 3.98 -18.43 -22.90
N TYR A 198 5.30 -18.64 -22.87
CA TYR A 198 6.16 -18.61 -24.05
C TYR A 198 7.16 -19.78 -24.09
N ILE A 199 7.63 -20.07 -25.30
CA ILE A 199 8.83 -20.89 -25.53
C ILE A 199 9.86 -20.03 -26.25
N VAL A 200 11.11 -20.11 -25.81
CA VAL A 200 12.19 -19.28 -26.37
C VAL A 200 12.77 -19.96 -27.61
N LEU A 201 12.72 -19.24 -28.73
CA LEU A 201 13.44 -19.55 -29.96
C LEU A 201 14.42 -18.42 -30.28
N THR A 202 15.40 -18.67 -31.14
CA THR A 202 16.33 -17.64 -31.55
C THR A 202 15.81 -16.90 -32.77
N TYR A 203 16.12 -15.61 -32.85
CA TYR A 203 15.95 -14.85 -34.08
C TYR A 203 17.32 -14.68 -34.73
N ILE A 204 17.40 -14.97 -36.03
CA ILE A 204 18.59 -14.78 -36.84
C ILE A 204 18.29 -13.80 -37.97
N ILE A 205 19.28 -12.98 -38.32
CA ILE A 205 19.23 -12.01 -39.43
C ILE A 205 20.25 -12.37 -40.49
N CYS A 206 19.84 -12.31 -41.76
CA CYS A 206 20.70 -12.58 -42.90
C CYS A 206 21.66 -11.42 -43.14
N VAL A 207 22.97 -11.70 -43.01
CA VAL A 207 24.06 -10.73 -43.22
C VAL A 207 24.85 -10.99 -44.51
N SER A 208 24.56 -12.10 -45.19
CA SER A 208 25.10 -12.45 -46.51
C SER A 208 24.01 -13.08 -47.36
N GLY A 209 23.41 -12.28 -48.25
CA GLY A 209 22.27 -12.69 -49.08
C GLY A 209 22.04 -11.76 -50.26
N TYR A 210 20.90 -11.90 -50.94
CA TYR A 210 20.52 -11.02 -52.05
C TYR A 210 20.16 -9.63 -51.55
N PHE A 211 20.64 -8.59 -52.24
CA PHE A 211 20.24 -7.23 -51.92
C PHE A 211 18.79 -6.99 -52.33
N PRO A 212 17.89 -6.54 -51.42
CA PRO A 212 16.51 -6.24 -51.77
C PRO A 212 16.45 -4.93 -52.57
N SER A 213 16.16 -5.01 -53.86
CA SER A 213 15.92 -3.82 -54.69
C SER A 213 14.59 -3.17 -54.31
N LYS A 214 14.59 -1.87 -54.02
CA LYS A 214 13.37 -1.09 -53.83
C LYS A 214 12.59 -1.02 -55.15
N GLN A 215 11.28 -1.28 -55.11
CA GLN A 215 10.37 -1.00 -56.23
C GLN A 215 9.98 0.47 -56.25
#